data_AF-A0A970BNC6-F1
#
_entry.id   AF-A0A970BNC6-F1
#
_cell.length_a   1.000
_cell.length_b   1.000
_cell.length_c   1.000
_cell.angle_alpha   90.00
_cell.angle_beta   90.00
_cell.angle_gamma   90.00
#
_symmetry.space_group_name_H-M   'P 1'
#
loop_
_entity.id
_entity.type
_entity.pdbx_description
1 polymer ?
#
loop_
_entity_poly.entity_id
_entity_poly.type
_entity_poly.pdbx_seq_one_letter_code
_entity_poly.pdbx_strand_id
1 'polypeptide(L)'
;MQQDHYTLSNGRLKRKDNTVYFVREDGSKQSLPIERIRNIHIYGEVDFNSKLLNYLSQYDICIHIYNYYGYYSGTYYPRKKNV
;
A
#
# COMPACT_ATOMS: atom_id res chain seq x y z
N MET A 1 15.02 7.73 7.35
CA MET A 1 14.75 6.27 7.38
C MET A 1 13.40 6.05 6.71
N GLN A 2 13.32 5.11 5.77
CA GLN A 2 12.02 4.71 5.21
C GLN A 2 11.26 3.90 6.27
N GLN A 3 9.94 4.07 6.30
CA GLN A 3 9.05 3.53 7.32
C GLN A 3 8.08 2.52 6.71
N ASP A 4 7.64 1.60 7.54
CA ASP A 4 6.58 0.66 7.19
C ASP A 4 5.23 1.27 7.55
N HIS A 5 4.27 1.18 6.64
CA HIS A 5 2.91 1.63 6.85
C HIS A 5 2.00 0.44 7.15
N TYR A 6 1.22 0.53 8.23
CA TYR A 6 0.30 -0.54 8.64
C TYR A 6 -1.15 -0.08 8.49
N THR A 7 -1.95 -0.89 7.81
CA THR A 7 -3.36 -0.66 7.58
C THR A 7 -4.17 -1.80 8.18
N LEU A 8 -4.83 -1.52 9.31
CA LEU A 8 -5.71 -2.46 10.02
C LEU A 8 -7.18 -2.30 9.63
N SER A 9 -7.55 -1.12 9.13
CA SER A 9 -8.91 -0.76 8.75
C SER A 9 -9.23 -1.14 7.31
N ASN A 10 -10.50 -1.42 7.04
CA ASN A 10 -11.02 -1.61 5.69
C ASN A 10 -11.02 -0.30 4.90
N GLY A 11 -10.87 -0.38 3.57
CA GLY A 11 -10.94 0.79 2.72
C GLY A 11 -10.35 0.60 1.33
N ARG A 12 -9.84 1.70 0.77
CA ARG A 12 -9.29 1.74 -0.58
C ARG A 12 -8.01 2.55 -0.64
N LEU A 13 -6.97 1.97 -1.19
CA LEU A 13 -5.76 2.69 -1.57
C LEU A 13 -5.97 3.31 -2.96
N LYS A 14 -5.82 4.64 -3.03
CA LYS A 14 -6.01 5.40 -4.27
C LYS A 14 -4.90 6.40 -4.46
N ARG A 15 -4.31 6.40 -5.65
CA ARG A 15 -3.42 7.48 -6.11
C ARG A 15 -4.27 8.66 -6.59
N LYS A 16 -3.94 9.87 -6.15
CA LYS A 16 -4.37 11.12 -6.75
C LYS A 16 -3.11 11.98 -7.00
N ASP A 17 -2.85 12.26 -8.27
CA ASP A 17 -1.64 12.95 -8.74
C ASP A 17 -0.36 12.26 -8.28
N ASN A 18 0.45 12.88 -7.42
CA ASN A 18 1.68 12.29 -6.87
C ASN A 18 1.53 11.83 -5.41
N THR A 19 0.30 11.81 -4.89
CA THR A 19 0.02 11.41 -3.52
C THR A 19 -0.83 10.15 -3.49
N VAL A 20 -0.44 9.18 -2.67
CA VAL A 20 -1.27 8.02 -2.37
C VAL A 20 -2.10 8.33 -1.16
N TYR A 21 -3.38 7.96 -1.21
CA TYR A 21 -4.32 8.12 -0.11
C TYR A 21 -4.86 6.76 0.27
N PHE A 22 -4.98 6.54 1.58
CA PHE A 22 -5.82 5.51 2.13
C PHE A 22 -7.18 6.13 2.48
N VAL A 23 -8.23 5.66 1.83
CA VAL A 23 -9.61 6.11 2.05
C VAL A 23 -10.33 5.01 2.82
N ARG A 24 -10.71 5.30 4.06
CA ARG A 24 -11.50 4.37 4.89
C ARG A 24 -12.96 4.35 4.45
N GLU A 25 -13.69 3.35 4.91
CA GLU A 25 -15.13 3.23 4.66
C GLU A 25 -15.95 4.42 5.18
N ASP A 26 -15.51 5.05 6.28
CA ASP A 26 -16.11 6.27 6.84
C ASP A 26 -15.86 7.54 5.98
N GLY A 27 -15.13 7.40 4.87
CA GLY A 27 -14.77 8.49 3.98
C GLY A 27 -13.55 9.30 4.45
N SER A 28 -12.99 9.01 5.62
CA SER A 28 -11.75 9.64 6.09
C SER A 28 -10.59 9.29 5.17
N LYS A 29 -9.73 10.29 4.92
CA LYS A 29 -8.60 10.17 3.99
C LYS A 29 -7.31 10.40 4.73
N GLN A 30 -6.41 9.44 4.64
CA GLN A 30 -5.05 9.55 5.14
C GLN A 30 -4.09 9.62 3.96
N SER A 31 -3.29 10.67 3.88
CA SER A 31 -2.21 10.76 2.90
C SER A 31 -1.04 9.86 3.32
N LEU A 32 -0.49 9.14 2.35
CA LEU A 32 0.67 8.28 2.49
C LEU A 32 1.85 8.92 1.75
N PRO A 33 2.87 9.41 2.47
CA PRO A 33 4.05 10.01 1.86
C PRO A 33 4.93 8.91 1.25
N ILE A 34 4.66 8.56 -0.01
CA ILE A 34 5.31 7.44 -0.71
C ILE A 34 6.84 7.48 -0.68
N GLU A 35 7.46 8.66 -0.69
CA GLU A 35 8.92 8.81 -0.65
C GLU A 35 9.53 8.35 0.68
N ARG A 36 8.70 8.26 1.72
CA ARG A 36 9.10 7.85 3.06
C ARG A 36 8.65 6.43 3.40
N ILE A 37 7.88 5.78 2.53
CA ILE A 37 7.33 4.44 2.78
C ILE A 37 8.15 3.42 2.02
N ARG A 38 8.51 2.31 2.68
CA ARG A 38 9.16 1.17 2.04
C ARG A 38 8.21 0.00 1.83
N ASN A 39 7.39 -0.28 2.85
CA ASN A 39 6.46 -1.39 2.84
C ASN A 39 5.08 -0.92 3.29
N ILE A 40 4.05 -1.50 2.69
CA ILE A 40 2.65 -1.33 3.10
C ILE A 40 2.14 -2.70 3.57
N HIS A 41 1.73 -2.79 4.83
CA HIS A 41 1.16 -3.99 5.42
C HIS A 41 -0.36 -3.84 5.52
N ILE A 42 -1.08 -4.74 4.86
CA ILE A 42 -2.55 -4.73 4.75
C ILE A 42 -3.12 -5.90 5.55
N TYR A 43 -3.75 -5.60 6.67
CA TYR A 43 -4.48 -6.55 7.51
C TYR A 43 -5.99 -6.47 7.32
N GLY A 44 -6.51 -5.33 6.87
CA GLY A 44 -7.93 -5.14 6.56
C GLY A 44 -8.29 -5.50 5.11
N GLU A 45 -9.58 -5.42 4.79
CA GLU A 45 -10.08 -5.55 3.42
C GLU A 45 -9.80 -4.25 2.65
N VAL A 46 -8.87 -4.30 1.70
CA VAL A 46 -8.41 -3.11 0.97
C VAL A 46 -8.48 -3.28 -0.54
N ASP A 47 -9.17 -2.35 -1.18
CA ASP A 47 -9.22 -2.24 -2.63
C ASP A 47 -8.04 -1.42 -3.18
N PHE A 48 -7.48 -1.87 -4.30
CA PHE A 48 -6.59 -1.08 -5.15
C PHE A 48 -6.62 -1.58 -6.59
N ASN A 49 -6.02 -0.82 -7.50
CA ASN A 49 -5.97 -1.16 -8.92
C ASN A 49 -4.53 -1.26 -9.44
N SER A 50 -4.40 -1.79 -10.66
CA SER A 50 -3.11 -1.95 -11.35
C SER A 50 -2.33 -0.64 -11.51
N LYS A 51 -3.02 0.50 -11.70
CA LYS A 51 -2.37 1.82 -11.80
C LYS A 51 -1.66 2.19 -10.50
N LEU A 52 -2.24 1.88 -9.33
CA LEU A 52 -1.56 2.06 -8.05
C LEU A 52 -0.35 1.13 -7.93
N LEU A 53 -0.49 -0.16 -8.25
CA LEU A 53 0.61 -1.14 -8.19
C LEU A 53 1.80 -0.72 -9.06
N ASN A 54 1.52 -0.26 -10.28
CA ASN A 54 2.54 0.26 -11.19
C ASN A 54 3.24 1.49 -10.61
N TYR A 55 2.51 2.37 -9.92
CA TYR A 55 3.10 3.55 -9.31
C TYR A 55 3.97 3.20 -8.09
N LEU A 56 3.48 2.36 -7.18
CA LEU A 56 4.24 1.91 -6.02
C LEU A 56 5.53 1.18 -6.42
N SER A 57 5.48 0.41 -7.52
CA SER A 57 6.67 -0.23 -8.09
C SER A 57 7.74 0.75 -8.57
N GLN A 58 7.36 1.96 -9.00
CA GLN A 58 8.35 2.98 -9.39
C GLN A 58 9.18 3.47 -8.20
N TYR A 59 8.62 3.37 -6.98
CA TYR A 59 9.27 3.75 -5.73
C TYR A 59 9.80 2.53 -4.95
N ASP A 60 9.81 1.35 -5.58
CA ASP A 60 10.28 0.10 -4.97
C ASP A 60 9.54 -0.26 -3.67
N ILE A 61 8.25 0.10 -3.58
CA ILE A 61 7.38 -0.14 -2.42
C ILE A 61 6.72 -1.52 -2.51
N CYS A 62 6.93 -2.35 -1.48
CA CYS A 62 6.29 -3.66 -1.37
C CYS A 62 4.92 -3.55 -0.68
N ILE A 63 3.99 -4.44 -1.06
CA ILE A 63 2.70 -4.58 -0.38
C ILE A 63 2.60 -5.98 0.20
N HIS A 64 2.53 -6.08 1.53
CA HIS A 64 2.32 -7.32 2.27
C HIS A 64 0.84 -7.45 2.61
N ILE A 65 0.27 -8.62 2.34
CA ILE A 65 -1.15 -8.90 2.57
C ILE A 65 -1.24 -9.99 3.62
N TYR A 66 -2.14 -9.80 4.58
CA TYR A 66 -2.45 -10.74 5.64
C TYR A 66 -3.92 -11.15 5.52
N ASN A 67 -4.26 -12.37 5.92
CA ASN A 67 -5.65 -12.82 5.95
C ASN A 67 -6.36 -12.35 7.23
N TYR A 68 -7.66 -12.66 7.32
CA TYR A 68 -8.51 -12.32 8.46
C TYR A 68 -7.96 -12.78 9.82
N TYR A 69 -7.22 -13.89 9.85
CA TYR A 69 -6.62 -14.44 11.07
C TYR A 69 -5.23 -13.85 11.37
N GLY A 70 -4.76 -12.87 10.59
CA GLY A 70 -3.45 -12.25 10.74
C GLY A 70 -2.28 -13.05 10.16
N TYR A 71 -2.54 -14.18 9.49
CA TYR A 71 -1.48 -14.93 8.81
C TYR A 71 -1.08 -14.25 7.51
N TYR A 72 0.21 -14.29 7.20
CA TYR A 72 0.76 -13.74 5.97
C TYR A 72 0.23 -14.51 4.75
N SER A 73 -0.46 -13.80 3.86
CA SER A 73 -1.05 -14.36 2.64
C SER A 73 -0.10 -14.25 1.44
N GLY A 74 0.74 -13.21 1.42
CA GLY A 74 1.67 -13.00 0.32
C GLY A 74 2.14 -11.56 0.20
N THR A 75 2.92 -11.29 -0.85
CA THR A 75 3.44 -9.96 -1.12
C THR A 75 3.46 -9.67 -2.61
N TYR A 76 2.98 -8.48 -2.95
CA TYR A 76 3.33 -7.86 -4.21
C TYR A 76 4.73 -7.25 -4.07
N TYR A 77 5.70 -7.89 -4.72
CA TYR A 77 7.09 -7.45 -4.74
C TYR A 77 7.37 -6.74 -6.07
N PRO A 78 7.75 -5.45 -6.06
CA PRO A 78 8.12 -4.73 -7.27
C PRO A 78 9.22 -5.43 -8.05
N ARG A 79 9.14 -5.37 -9.38
CA ARG A 79 10.20 -5.90 -10.23
C ARG A 79 11.50 -5.14 -9.93
N LYS A 80 12.57 -5.89 -9.59
CA LYS A 80 13.90 -5.33 -9.40
C LYS A 80 14.35 -4.59 -10.66
N LYS A 81 14.71 -3.32 -10.51
CA LYS A 81 15.39 -2.56 -11.56
C LYS A 81 16.84 -3.05 -11.58
N ASN A 82 17.25 -3.73 -12.64
CA ASN A 82 18.67 -3.95 -12.89
C ASN A 82 19.24 -2.60 -13.30
N VAL A 83 19.93 -1.93 -12.37
CA VAL A 83 20.79 -0.78 -12.65
C VAL A 83 22.16 -1.32 -13.03
#